data_AF-A0A183TUM7-F1
#
_entry.id   AF-A0A183TUM7-F1
#
_cell.length_a   1.000
_cell.length_b   1.000
_cell.length_c   1.000
_cell.angle_alpha   90.00
_cell.angle_beta   90.00
_cell.angle_gamma   90.00
#
_symmetry.space_group_name_H-M   'P 1'
#
loop_
_entity.id
_entity.type
_entity.pdbx_description
1 polymer ?
#
loop_
_entity_poly.entity_id
_entity_poly.type
_entity_poly.pdbx_seq_one_letter_code
_entity_poly.pdbx_strand_id
1 'polypeptide(L)' 'MTRKAKEIQGYVNRNKWKNVFAASKTVYGPPVKGTDPLLSADGRTLLTEKTQILKRWAGHLQSVLNQPSTISDADIDRLP' A
#
# COMPACT_ATOMS: atom_id res chain seq x y z
N MET A 1 -2.24 -18.73 4.81
CA MET A 1 -2.45 -17.29 5.09
C MET A 1 -1.88 -16.88 6.46
N THR A 2 -2.19 -17.61 7.52
CA THR A 2 -1.88 -17.23 8.92
C THR A 2 -0.40 -17.06 9.25
N ARG A 3 0.51 -17.86 8.66
CA ARG A 3 1.96 -17.76 8.93
C ARG A 3 2.55 -16.44 8.40
N LYS A 4 2.23 -16.07 7.16
CA LYS A 4 2.74 -14.84 6.52
C LYS A 4 2.18 -13.59 7.21
N ALA A 5 0.92 -13.61 7.61
CA ALA A 5 0.31 -12.52 8.38
C ALA A 5 0.98 -12.33 9.76
N LYS A 6 1.22 -13.43 10.50
CA LYS A 6 1.94 -13.39 11.78
C LYS A 6 3.36 -12.84 11.65
N GLU A 7 4.06 -13.18 10.57
CA GLU A 7 5.40 -12.67 10.27
C GLU A 7 5.38 -11.15 9.99
N ILE A 8 4.43 -10.68 9.18
CA ILE A 8 4.24 -9.24 8.92
C ILE A 8 3.90 -8.51 10.22
N GLN A 9 2.98 -9.04 11.03
CA GLN A 9 2.63 -8.45 12.34
C GLN A 9 3.85 -8.40 13.28
N GLY A 10 4.66 -9.45 13.30
CA GLY A 10 5.90 -9.49 14.09
C GLY A 10 6.90 -8.41 13.67
N TYR A 11 6.96 -8.07 12.38
CA TYR A 11 7.77 -6.95 11.91
C TYR A 11 7.17 -5.59 12.26
N VAL A 12 5.84 -5.42 12.19
CA VAL A 12 5.13 -4.20 12.61
C VAL A 12 5.38 -3.92 14.09
N ASN A 13 5.15 -4.91 14.95
CA ASN A 13 5.33 -4.79 16.40
C ASN A 13 6.78 -4.44 16.79
N ARG A 14 7.77 -4.83 15.96
CA ARG A 14 9.19 -4.53 16.17
C ARG A 14 9.66 -3.26 15.42
N ASN A 15 8.74 -2.49 14.84
CA ASN A 15 9.01 -1.31 14.02
C ASN A 15 9.99 -1.57 12.85
N LYS A 16 10.03 -2.80 12.33
CA LYS A 16 10.92 -3.22 11.24
C LYS A 16 10.30 -2.93 9.87
N TRP A 17 10.09 -1.65 9.56
CA TRP A 17 9.38 -1.19 8.35
C TRP A 17 9.91 -1.73 7.02
N LYS A 18 11.23 -1.85 6.87
CA LYS A 18 11.84 -2.45 5.65
C LYS A 18 11.37 -3.89 5.43
N ASN A 19 11.22 -4.65 6.50
CA ASN A 19 10.79 -6.05 6.44
C ASN A 19 9.28 -6.17 6.22
N VAL A 20 8.48 -5.27 6.82
CA VAL A 20 7.04 -5.15 6.53
C VAL A 20 6.82 -4.92 5.03
N PHE A 21 7.58 -3.99 4.44
CA PHE A 21 7.48 -3.69 3.00
C PHE A 21 7.92 -4.88 2.13
N ALA A 22 9.02 -5.56 2.46
CA ALA A 22 9.48 -6.72 1.71
C ALA A 22 8.48 -7.89 1.76
N ALA A 23 7.93 -8.19 2.94
CA ALA A 23 6.98 -9.27 3.14
C ALA A 23 5.62 -8.98 2.48
N SER A 24 5.10 -7.75 2.59
CA SER A 24 3.87 -7.33 1.90
C SER A 24 4.02 -7.37 0.39
N LYS A 25 5.15 -6.91 -0.16
CA LYS A 25 5.46 -7.04 -1.59
C LYS A 25 5.50 -8.49 -2.06
N THR A 26 5.93 -9.42 -1.23
CA THR A 26 5.95 -10.85 -1.56
C THR A 26 4.56 -11.48 -1.59
N VAL A 27 3.60 -10.91 -0.86
CA VAL A 27 2.22 -11.43 -0.78
C VAL A 27 1.31 -10.77 -1.81
N TYR A 28 1.43 -9.46 -2.00
CA TYR A 28 0.50 -8.64 -2.79
C TYR A 28 1.18 -7.94 -3.98
N GLY A 29 2.50 -8.02 -4.10
CA GLY A 29 3.22 -7.37 -5.18
C GLY A 29 3.10 -8.14 -6.50
N PRO A 30 3.26 -7.45 -7.64
CA PRO A 30 3.26 -8.09 -8.94
C PRO A 30 4.34 -9.19 -9.03
N PRO A 31 4.05 -10.36 -9.62
CA PRO A 31 5.00 -11.46 -9.76
C PRO A 31 6.17 -11.13 -10.71
N VAL A 32 5.99 -10.16 -11.61
CA VAL A 32 7.02 -9.65 -12.52
C VAL A 32 7.24 -8.17 -12.22
N LYS A 33 8.51 -7.76 -12.11
CA LYS A 33 8.88 -6.34 -12.01
C LYS A 33 8.67 -5.68 -13.38
N GLY A 34 7.47 -5.18 -13.63
CA GLY A 34 7.24 -4.18 -14.67
C GLY A 34 7.71 -2.82 -14.17
N THR A 35 8.53 -2.13 -14.96
CA THR A 35 8.58 -0.66 -14.86
C THR A 35 7.36 -0.17 -15.62
N ASP A 36 6.17 -0.33 -15.04
CA ASP A 36 4.97 0.16 -15.69
C ASP A 36 4.99 1.69 -15.61
N PRO A 37 4.98 2.39 -16.77
CA PRO A 37 4.94 3.84 -16.78
C PRO A 37 3.69 4.31 -16.04
N LEU A 38 3.90 5.19 -15.06
CA LEU A 38 2.85 5.61 -14.16
C LEU A 38 1.96 6.63 -14.87
N LEU A 39 0.67 6.33 -14.99
CA LEU A 39 -0.28 7.22 -15.66
C LEU A 39 -0.65 8.43 -14.79
N SER A 40 -0.88 9.55 -15.46
CA SER A 40 -1.48 10.76 -14.90
C SER A 40 -2.90 10.50 -14.37
N ALA A 41 -3.47 11.48 -13.65
CA ALA A 41 -4.80 11.34 -13.05
C ALA A 41 -5.94 11.16 -14.06
N ASP A 42 -5.79 11.73 -15.24
CA ASP A 42 -6.69 11.61 -16.39
C ASP A 42 -6.40 10.37 -17.26
N GLY A 43 -5.41 9.55 -16.90
CA GLY A 43 -5.13 8.26 -17.55
C GLY A 43 -4.56 8.35 -18.96
N ARG A 44 -4.26 9.54 -19.47
CA ARG A 44 -3.81 9.76 -20.86
C ARG A 44 -2.31 9.96 -21.01
N THR A 45 -1.63 10.45 -19.98
CA THR A 45 -0.22 10.84 -20.07
C THR A 45 0.65 9.93 -19.22
N LEU A 46 1.76 9.46 -19.78
CA LEU A 46 2.79 8.73 -19.03
C LEU A 46 3.65 9.74 -18.28
N LEU A 47 3.78 9.54 -16.97
CA LEU A 47 4.64 10.34 -16.12
C LEU A 47 6.07 9.79 -16.15
N THR A 48 6.99 10.56 -16.72
CA THR A 48 8.42 10.23 -16.80
C THR A 48 9.26 11.07 -15.83
N GLU A 49 8.78 12.26 -15.47
CA GLU A 49 9.46 13.13 -14.50
C GLU A 49 9.23 12.67 -13.06
N LYS A 50 10.32 12.51 -12.30
CA LYS A 50 10.30 12.07 -10.90
C LYS A 50 9.39 12.94 -10.01
N THR A 51 9.39 14.25 -10.22
CA THR A 51 8.58 15.21 -9.47
C THR A 51 7.07 14.98 -9.71
N GLN A 52 6.68 14.74 -10.95
CA GLN A 52 5.30 14.45 -11.32
C GLN A 52 4.84 13.11 -10.77
N ILE A 53 5.72 12.09 -10.83
CA ILE A 53 5.48 10.77 -10.23
C ILE A 53 5.23 10.93 -8.71
N LEU A 54 6.10 11.65 -7.99
CA LEU A 54 5.94 11.86 -6.55
C LEU A 54 4.65 12.60 -6.21
N LYS A 55 4.29 13.63 -6.98
CA LYS A 55 3.02 14.35 -6.80
C LYS A 55 1.80 13.44 -7.02
N ARG A 56 1.86 12.55 -8.02
CA ARG A 56 0.81 11.57 -8.29
C ARG A 56 0.70 10.53 -7.18
N TRP A 57 1.82 10.03 -6.65
CA TRP A 57 1.83 9.13 -5.49
C TRP A 57 1.23 9.78 -4.26
N ALA A 58 1.60 11.03 -3.97
CA ALA A 58 1.05 11.77 -2.83
C ALA A 58 -0.47 11.90 -2.91
N GLY A 59 -0.99 12.32 -4.07
CA GLY A 59 -2.45 12.44 -4.27
C GLY A 59 -3.17 11.09 -4.18
N HIS A 60 -2.60 10.03 -4.75
CA HIS A 60 -3.20 8.70 -4.70
C HIS A 60 -3.21 8.13 -3.27
N LEU A 61 -2.08 8.20 -2.55
CA LEU A 61 -2.00 7.78 -1.15
C LEU A 61 -2.93 8.60 -0.26
N GLN A 62 -3.05 9.90 -0.51
CA GLN A 62 -3.98 10.74 0.24
C GLN A 62 -5.43 10.30 0.04
N SER A 63 -5.83 10.01 -1.22
CA SER A 63 -7.16 9.52 -1.53
C SER A 63 -7.47 8.17 -0.89
N VAL A 64 -6.49 7.26 -0.83
CA VAL A 64 -6.69 5.91 -0.29
C VAL A 64 -6.65 5.91 1.24
N LEU A 65 -5.71 6.63 1.86
CA LEU A 65 -5.48 6.58 3.30
C LEU A 65 -6.39 7.51 4.10
N ASN A 66 -6.86 8.61 3.51
CA ASN A 66 -7.77 9.54 4.18
C ASN A 66 -9.23 9.32 3.77
N GLN A 67 -9.53 8.25 3.04
CA GLN A 67 -10.90 7.85 2.80
C GLN A 67 -11.54 7.46 4.14
N PRO A 68 -12.69 8.06 4.52
CA PRO A 68 -13.39 7.68 5.74
C PRO A 68 -13.74 6.19 5.72
N SER A 69 -13.32 5.46 6.74
CA SER A 69 -13.74 4.07 6.94
C SER A 69 -15.21 4.04 7.34
N THR A 70 -16.01 3.21 6.69
CA THR A 70 -17.40 2.91 7.08
C THR A 70 -17.51 1.90 8.22
N ILE A 71 -16.37 1.35 8.69
CA ILE A 71 -16.31 0.37 9.78
C ILE A 71 -16.53 1.11 11.10
N SER A 72 -17.51 0.64 11.89
CA SER A 72 -17.81 1.19 13.21
C SER A 72 -16.89 0.60 14.28
N ASP A 73 -16.67 1.31 15.38
CA ASP A 73 -15.95 0.80 16.56
C ASP A 73 -16.57 -0.50 17.11
N ALA A 74 -17.91 -0.62 17.03
CA ALA A 74 -18.61 -1.84 17.43
C ALA A 74 -18.30 -3.05 16.53
N ASP A 75 -17.96 -2.82 15.26
CA ASP A 75 -17.53 -3.88 14.34
C ASP A 75 -16.08 -4.29 14.61
N ILE A 76 -15.23 -3.35 15.05
CA ILE A 76 -13.85 -3.61 15.46
C ILE A 76 -13.81 -4.45 16.73
N ASP A 77 -14.63 -4.13 17.74
CA ASP A 77 -14.74 -4.88 19.00
C ASP A 77 -15.26 -6.32 18.82
N ARG A 78 -15.89 -6.61 17.67
CA ARG A 78 -16.37 -7.95 17.30
C ARG A 78 -15.36 -8.78 16.51
N LEU A 79 -14.16 -8.26 16.23
CA LEU A 79 -13.11 -9.01 15.55
C LEU A 79 -12.52 -10.10 16.49
N PRO A 80 -12.38 -11.36 16.03
CA PRO A 80 -11.87 -12.48 16.84
C PRO A 80 -10.35 -12.45 17.09
#